data_AF-A0A0K8T0S1-F1
#
_entry.id   AF-A0A0K8T0S1-F1
#
_cell.length_a   1.000
_cell.length_b   1.000
_cell.length_c   1.000
_cell.angle_alpha   90.00
_cell.angle_beta   90.00
_cell.angle_gamma   90.00
#
_symmetry.space_group_name_H-M   'P 1'
#
loop_
_entity.id
_entity.type
_entity.pdbx_description
1 polymer ?
#
loop_
_entity_poly.entity_id
_entity_poly.type
_entity_poly.pdbx_seq_one_letter_code
_entity_poly.pdbx_strand_id
1 'polypeptide(L)'
;VSGDHIAKAAHSLRGSAGPSGTDSETWRDMLLRFGTHSSRLREAIAALVRLLANGIADWDQFKALLSRRGVALDKNPGVRPIGVGEVLQRICAKTIVLITG
;
A
#
# COMPACT_ATOMS: atom_id res chain seq x y z
N VAL A 1 14.10 4.00 5.71
CA VAL A 1 12.75 4.43 5.28
C VAL A 1 12.23 5.50 6.22
N SER A 2 11.80 6.66 5.70
CA SER A 2 11.24 7.81 6.46
C SER A 2 9.90 8.26 5.85
N GLY A 3 9.16 9.14 6.52
CA GLY A 3 7.90 9.68 6.02
C GLY A 3 8.03 10.42 4.67
N ASP A 4 9.19 11.01 4.37
CA ASP A 4 9.45 11.62 3.07
C ASP A 4 9.53 10.59 1.93
N HIS A 5 10.09 9.41 2.21
CA HIS A 5 10.05 8.30 1.26
C HIS A 5 8.61 7.84 0.99
N ILE A 6 7.75 7.84 2.03
CA ILE A 6 6.32 7.53 1.88
C ILE A 6 5.61 8.60 1.05
N ALA A 7 5.86 9.88 1.31
CA ALA A 7 5.29 10.98 0.50
C ALA A 7 5.68 10.87 -0.98
N LYS A 8 6.97 10.63 -1.26
CA LYS A 8 7.45 10.42 -2.64
C LYS A 8 6.73 9.24 -3.30
N ALA A 9 6.63 8.10 -2.61
CA ALA A 9 5.93 6.93 -3.14
C ALA A 9 4.43 7.17 -3.37
N ALA A 10 3.79 8.00 -2.52
CA ALA A 10 2.37 8.32 -2.59
C ALA A 10 1.96 8.91 -3.95
N HIS A 11 2.79 9.78 -4.55
CA HIS A 11 2.51 10.38 -5.86
C HIS A 11 2.38 9.33 -6.99
N SER A 12 3.07 8.19 -6.86
CA SER A 12 3.04 7.09 -7.83
C SER A 12 1.89 6.09 -7.62
N LEU A 13 1.04 6.29 -6.60
CA LEU A 13 -0.06 5.38 -6.31
C LEU A 13 -1.13 5.47 -7.39
N ARG A 14 -1.58 4.32 -7.87
CA ARG A 14 -2.68 4.14 -8.83
C ARG A 14 -3.42 2.83 -8.50
N GLY A 15 -4.60 2.67 -9.07
CA GLY A 15 -5.39 1.44 -8.99
C GLY A 15 -6.46 1.45 -7.90
N SER A 16 -7.33 0.44 -7.99
CA SER A 16 -8.54 0.31 -7.18
C SER A 16 -8.28 -0.26 -5.78
N ALA A 17 -9.29 -0.20 -4.93
CA ALA A 17 -9.22 -0.69 -3.56
C ALA A 17 -8.92 -2.20 -3.45
N GLY A 18 -8.25 -2.55 -2.36
CA GLY A 18 -8.17 -3.94 -1.88
C GLY A 18 -9.41 -4.32 -1.05
N PRO A 19 -9.32 -5.36 -0.21
CA PRO A 19 -10.39 -5.77 0.70
C PRO A 19 -10.93 -4.67 1.62
N SER A 20 -10.09 -3.74 2.08
CA SER A 20 -10.49 -2.63 2.97
C SER A 20 -11.39 -1.58 2.32
N GLY A 21 -11.54 -1.59 0.99
CA GLY A 21 -12.34 -0.59 0.27
C GLY A 21 -11.65 0.76 0.07
N THR A 22 -10.47 1.00 0.68
CA THR A 22 -9.69 2.24 0.45
C THR A 22 -8.84 2.13 -0.81
N ASP A 23 -8.98 3.09 -1.73
CA ASP A 23 -8.32 3.09 -3.02
C ASP A 23 -7.10 4.03 -3.09
N SER A 24 -6.42 4.06 -4.25
CA SER A 24 -5.20 4.84 -4.37
C SER A 24 -5.40 6.36 -4.22
N GLU A 25 -6.57 6.89 -4.54
CA GLU A 25 -6.87 8.32 -4.39
C GLU A 25 -7.07 8.68 -2.92
N THR A 26 -7.90 7.90 -2.22
CA THR A 26 -8.12 8.05 -0.78
C THR A 26 -6.80 8.02 0.00
N TRP A 27 -5.91 7.09 -0.34
CA TRP A 27 -4.58 7.00 0.28
C TRP A 27 -3.67 8.18 -0.05
N ARG A 28 -3.69 8.71 -1.27
CA ARG A 28 -2.92 9.93 -1.59
C ARG A 28 -3.38 11.10 -0.74
N ASP A 29 -4.69 11.28 -0.60
CA ASP A 29 -5.25 12.38 0.18
C ASP A 29 -4.86 12.26 1.66
N MET A 30 -5.05 11.07 2.25
CA MET A 30 -4.65 10.80 3.64
C MET A 30 -3.16 11.07 3.89
N LEU A 31 -2.29 10.80 2.91
CA LEU A 31 -0.83 10.93 3.06
C LEU A 31 -0.30 12.34 2.74
N LEU A 32 -1.04 13.16 1.99
CA LEU A 32 -0.51 14.41 1.43
C LEU A 32 -1.29 15.66 1.82
N ARG A 33 -2.59 15.58 2.17
CA ARG A 33 -3.46 16.77 2.27
C ARG A 33 -3.74 17.28 3.68
N PHE A 34 -3.52 16.47 4.73
CA PHE A 34 -3.96 16.79 6.10
C PHE A 34 -2.81 17.21 7.03
N GLY A 35 -1.78 17.87 6.49
CA GLY A 35 -0.69 18.50 7.26
C GLY A 35 -0.02 17.55 8.26
N THR A 36 -0.09 17.89 9.55
CA THR A 36 0.53 17.12 10.63
C THR A 36 -0.06 15.72 10.78
N HIS A 37 -1.34 15.52 10.52
CA HIS A 37 -1.97 14.19 10.56
C HIS A 37 -1.41 13.29 9.45
N SER A 38 -1.31 13.83 8.23
CA SER A 38 -0.65 13.16 7.11
C SER A 38 0.82 12.86 7.39
N SER A 39 1.54 13.77 8.06
CA SER A 39 2.93 13.54 8.49
C SER A 39 3.04 12.37 9.47
N ARG A 40 2.20 12.32 10.51
CA ARG A 40 2.16 11.23 11.49
C ARG A 40 1.83 9.88 10.84
N LEU A 41 0.88 9.87 9.90
CA LEU A 41 0.54 8.66 9.15
C LEU A 41 1.72 8.18 8.29
N ARG A 42 2.42 9.09 7.61
CA ARG A 42 3.62 8.74 6.82
C ARG A 42 4.72 8.14 7.70
N GLU A 43 4.95 8.69 8.88
CA GLU A 43 5.93 8.12 9.82
C GLU A 43 5.51 6.75 10.37
N ALA A 44 4.23 6.55 10.68
CA ALA A 44 3.70 5.24 11.10
C ALA A 44 3.88 4.18 9.99
N ILE A 45 3.60 4.55 8.73
CA ILE A 45 3.82 3.64 7.59
C ILE A 45 5.32 3.41 7.38
N ALA A 46 6.18 4.41 7.52
CA ALA A 46 7.63 4.22 7.43
C ALA A 46 8.15 3.27 8.52
N ALA A 47 7.56 3.29 9.73
CA ALA A 47 7.85 2.31 10.77
C ALA A 47 7.37 0.91 10.37
N LEU A 48 6.16 0.77 9.83
CA LEU A 48 5.65 -0.50 9.30
C LEU A 48 6.57 -1.07 8.20
N VAL A 49 7.02 -0.24 7.25
CA VAL A 49 7.95 -0.69 6.20
C VAL A 49 9.27 -1.17 6.79
N ARG A 50 9.83 -0.47 7.79
CA ARG A 50 11.05 -0.91 8.48
C ARG A 50 10.85 -2.26 9.18
N LEU A 51 9.71 -2.46 9.83
CA LEU A 51 9.33 -3.72 10.46
C LEU A 51 9.22 -4.84 9.43
N LEU A 52 8.50 -4.63 8.33
CA LEU A 52 8.33 -5.66 7.30
C LEU A 52 9.63 -5.99 6.55
N ALA A 53 10.54 -5.03 6.41
CA ALA A 53 11.80 -5.22 5.68
C ALA A 53 12.92 -5.84 6.53
N ASN A 54 12.94 -5.59 7.84
CA ASN A 54 14.07 -5.99 8.70
C ASN A 54 13.65 -6.78 9.95
N GLY A 55 12.36 -6.95 10.18
CA GLY A 55 11.81 -7.63 11.35
C GLY A 55 11.26 -9.00 11.03
N ILE A 56 11.05 -9.78 12.10
CA ILE A 56 10.25 -11.01 12.07
C ILE A 56 8.93 -10.67 12.75
N ALA A 57 7.82 -10.92 12.06
CA ALA A 57 6.48 -10.71 12.59
C ALA A 57 5.69 -12.02 12.49
N ASP A 58 4.82 -12.28 13.46
CA ASP A 58 3.92 -13.41 13.41
C ASP A 58 2.90 -13.23 12.28
N TRP A 59 2.53 -14.33 11.61
CA TRP A 59 1.59 -14.30 10.48
C TRP A 59 0.29 -13.54 10.79
N ASP A 60 -0.24 -13.73 11.99
CA ASP A 60 -1.50 -13.10 12.41
C ASP A 60 -1.44 -11.57 12.48
N GLN A 61 -0.24 -10.99 12.61
CA GLN A 61 -0.06 -9.54 12.66
C GLN A 61 -0.18 -8.88 11.28
N PHE A 62 0.10 -9.60 10.19
CA PHE A 62 0.15 -9.02 8.84
C PHE A 62 -0.66 -9.77 7.77
N LYS A 63 -1.29 -10.91 8.08
CA LYS A 63 -2.12 -11.66 7.13
C LYS A 63 -3.19 -10.81 6.45
N ALA A 64 -3.82 -9.89 7.20
CA ALA A 64 -4.83 -8.98 6.67
C ALA A 64 -4.27 -8.01 5.62
N LEU A 65 -3.02 -7.55 5.79
CA LEU A 65 -2.33 -6.69 4.84
C LEU A 65 -2.06 -7.40 3.50
N LEU A 66 -1.91 -8.73 3.54
CA LEU A 66 -1.63 -9.56 2.36
C LEU A 66 -2.89 -10.06 1.65
N SER A 67 -4.07 -9.91 2.28
CA SER A 67 -5.36 -10.28 1.70
C SER A 67 -5.63 -9.56 0.38
N ARG A 68 -6.37 -10.24 -0.51
CA ARG A 68 -6.65 -9.78 -1.88
C ARG A 68 -8.16 -9.80 -2.16
N ARG A 69 -8.66 -8.75 -2.80
CA ARG A 69 -10.01 -8.69 -3.35
C ARG A 69 -10.02 -9.35 -4.73
N GLY A 70 -10.78 -10.43 -4.87
CA GLY A 70 -10.92 -11.14 -6.15
C GLY A 70 -11.71 -10.31 -7.18
N VAL A 71 -11.21 -10.25 -8.41
CA VAL A 71 -11.87 -9.62 -9.55
C VAL A 71 -11.70 -10.50 -10.78
N ALA A 72 -12.80 -10.77 -11.48
CA ALA A 72 -12.80 -11.47 -12.76
C ALA A 72 -12.68 -10.44 -13.90
N LEU A 73 -11.49 -10.26 -14.46
CA LEU A 73 -11.29 -9.36 -15.61
C LEU A 73 -11.66 -10.07 -16.91
N ASP A 74 -12.49 -9.44 -17.73
CA ASP A 74 -12.79 -9.92 -19.08
C ASP A 74 -11.57 -9.75 -20.01
N LYS A 75 -11.30 -10.77 -20.83
CA LYS A 75 -10.24 -10.77 -21.85
C LYS A 75 -10.77 -10.78 -23.28
N ASN A 76 -12.06 -11.08 -23.48
CA ASN A 76 -12.71 -11.22 -24.78
C ASN A 76 -11.91 -12.03 -25.85
N PRO A 77 -12.05 -13.37 -25.94
CA PRO A 77 -12.88 -14.23 -25.09
C PRO A 77 -12.14 -14.69 -23.81
N GLY A 78 -12.93 -15.06 -22.80
CA GLY A 78 -12.43 -15.66 -21.56
C GLY A 78 -12.20 -14.67 -20.42
N VAL A 79 -11.74 -15.19 -19.27
CA VAL A 79 -11.60 -14.43 -18.01
C VAL A 79 -10.19 -14.57 -17.46
N ARG A 80 -9.67 -13.48 -16.88
CA ARG A 80 -8.45 -13.44 -16.08
C ARG A 80 -8.81 -13.12 -14.62
N PRO A 81 -8.88 -14.13 -13.72
CA PRO A 81 -9.06 -13.84 -12.30
C PRO A 81 -7.79 -13.18 -11.76
N ILE A 82 -7.95 -12.08 -11.02
CA ILE A 82 -6.87 -11.38 -10.34
C ILE A 82 -7.23 -11.09 -8.89
N GLY A 83 -6.20 -10.95 -8.05
CA GLY A 83 -6.34 -10.52 -6.67
C GLY A 83 -5.80 -9.10 -6.47
N VAL A 84 -6.67 -8.13 -6.24
CA VAL A 84 -6.27 -6.75 -5.92
C VAL A 84 -5.93 -6.64 -4.44
N GLY A 85 -4.66 -6.39 -4.12
CA GLY A 85 -4.22 -6.25 -2.73
C GLY A 85 -4.54 -4.92 -2.08
N GLU A 86 -4.24 -4.81 -0.80
CA GLU A 86 -4.34 -3.55 -0.06
C GLU A 86 -3.44 -2.47 -0.67
N VAL A 87 -3.96 -1.24 -0.75
CA VAL A 87 -3.16 -0.09 -1.18
C VAL A 87 -2.01 0.14 -0.19
N LEU A 88 -2.23 -0.07 1.11
CA LEU A 88 -1.18 0.01 2.12
C LEU A 88 -0.02 -0.94 1.84
N GLN A 89 -0.30 -2.18 1.40
CA GLN A 89 0.74 -3.12 0.98
C GLN A 89 1.51 -2.57 -0.23
N ARG A 90 0.80 -1.99 -1.21
CA ARG A 90 1.42 -1.39 -2.40
C ARG A 90 2.27 -0.17 -2.06
N ILE A 91 1.86 0.66 -1.08
CA ILE A 91 2.66 1.77 -0.57
C ILE A 91 3.98 1.23 -0.02
N CYS A 92 3.92 0.24 0.86
CA CYS A 92 5.11 -0.37 1.45
C CYS A 92 6.08 -0.90 0.38
N ALA A 93 5.55 -1.68 -0.58
CA ALA A 93 6.35 -2.24 -1.67
C ALA A 93 6.96 -1.15 -2.57
N LYS A 94 6.17 -0.15 -2.99
CA LYS A 94 6.66 0.96 -3.82
C LYS A 94 7.73 1.78 -3.11
N THR A 95 7.61 1.98 -1.80
CA THR A 95 8.62 2.68 -1.01
C THR A 95 9.95 1.91 -1.00
N ILE A 96 9.93 0.59 -0.85
CA ILE A 96 11.16 -0.21 -0.93
C ILE A 96 11.75 -0.13 -2.34
N VAL A 97 10.95 -0.35 -3.38
CA VAL A 97 11.40 -0.23 -4.78
C VAL A 97 12.01 1.14 -5.07
N LEU A 98 11.41 2.23 -4.56
CA LEU A 98 11.93 3.59 -4.71
C LEU A 98 13.31 3.79 -4.05
N ILE A 99 13.62 3.05 -2.99
CA ILE A 99 14.87 3.20 -2.22
C ILE A 99 15.97 2.32 -2.79
N THR A 100 15.63 1.13 -3.29
CA THR A 100 16.61 0.11 -3.70
C THR A 100 16.80 0.00 -5.21
N GLY A 101 15.90 0.58 -6.02
CA GLY A 101 15.96 0.58 -7.49
C GLY A 101 16.41 1.93 -8.02
#